data_AF-A0A932NR44-F1
#
_entry.id   AF-A0A932NR44-F1
#
_cell.length_a   1.000
_cell.length_b   1.000
_cell.length_c   1.000
_cell.angle_alpha   90.00
_cell.angle_beta   90.00
_cell.angle_gamma   90.00
#
_symmetry.space_group_name_H-M   'P 1'
#
loop_
_entity.id
_entity.type
_entity.pdbx_description
1 polymer ?
#
loop_
_entity_poly.entity_id
_entity_poly.type
_entity_poly.pdbx_seq_one_letter_code
_entity_poly.pdbx_strand_id
1 'polypeptide(L)'
;MATLAALLEGFSADLCQGSWSLPIAGVTADSRKVETGWAFVALRGFHSDGHQFILQAIERGAVAVILEGTAGLALPPHVSCVQVADSRRALAHIAAAFYGHPSHTVALIGVTGTNGKTTSTYLIEAMLQANGFTPGVVGTGSYRYASR
;
A
#
# COMPACT_ATOMS: atom_id res chain seq x y z
N MET A 1 -8.76 4.81 -14.01
CA MET A 1 -8.49 5.25 -12.62
C MET A 1 -9.54 4.61 -11.71
N ALA A 2 -9.12 3.99 -10.62
CA ALA A 2 -10.05 3.41 -9.64
C ALA A 2 -10.62 4.50 -8.73
N THR A 3 -11.86 4.32 -8.27
CA THR A 3 -12.47 5.22 -7.28
C THR A 3 -12.09 4.79 -5.87
N LEU A 4 -12.18 5.71 -4.90
CA LEU A 4 -11.96 5.41 -3.48
C LEU A 4 -12.88 4.28 -2.99
N ALA A 5 -14.15 4.27 -3.41
CA ALA A 5 -15.09 3.16 -3.17
C ALA A 5 -14.54 1.81 -3.65
N ALA A 6 -14.10 1.74 -4.92
CA ALA A 6 -13.62 0.49 -5.50
C ALA A 6 -12.35 -0.03 -4.78
N LEU A 7 -11.47 0.88 -4.35
CA LEU A 7 -10.24 0.52 -3.64
C LEU A 7 -10.48 0.00 -2.22
N LEU A 8 -11.62 0.32 -1.62
CA LEU A 8 -12.00 -0.09 -0.27
C LEU A 8 -13.16 -1.10 -0.27
N GLU A 9 -13.53 -1.63 -1.43
CA GLU A 9 -14.57 -2.65 -1.54
C GLU A 9 -14.22 -3.87 -0.69
N GLY A 10 -15.18 -4.33 0.12
CA GLY A 10 -14.99 -5.45 1.05
C GLY A 10 -14.12 -5.15 2.27
N PHE A 11 -13.70 -3.89 2.48
CA PHE A 11 -12.97 -3.45 3.66
C PHE A 11 -13.86 -2.58 4.56
N SER A 12 -13.83 -2.83 5.88
CA SER A 12 -14.62 -2.03 6.84
C SER A 12 -14.01 -0.64 6.99
N ALA A 13 -14.72 0.39 6.52
CA ALA A 13 -14.26 1.78 6.53
C ALA A 13 -15.44 2.74 6.62
N ASP A 14 -15.27 3.84 7.37
CA ASP A 14 -16.27 4.88 7.57
C ASP A 14 -15.83 6.19 6.93
N LEU A 15 -16.72 6.82 6.15
CA LEU A 15 -16.44 8.13 5.56
C LEU A 15 -16.77 9.23 6.56
N CYS A 16 -15.75 9.90 7.08
CA CYS A 16 -15.93 11.03 7.99
C CYS A 16 -16.23 12.33 7.23
N GLN A 17 -15.66 12.48 6.03
CA GLN A 17 -15.82 13.67 5.18
C GLN A 17 -15.57 13.32 3.71
N GLY A 18 -16.20 14.05 2.80
CA GLY A 18 -15.88 14.02 1.37
C GLY A 18 -16.75 13.05 0.59
N SER A 19 -16.16 12.31 -0.34
CA SER A 19 -16.88 11.42 -1.25
C SER A 19 -16.12 10.12 -1.54
N TRP A 20 -16.84 9.02 -1.56
CA TRP A 20 -16.36 7.72 -2.04
C TRP A 20 -16.09 7.68 -3.55
N SER A 21 -16.66 8.61 -4.33
CA SER A 21 -16.56 8.61 -5.79
C SER A 21 -15.29 9.27 -6.34
N LEU A 22 -14.37 9.70 -5.48
CA LEU A 22 -13.13 10.36 -5.92
C LEU A 22 -12.24 9.39 -6.72
N PRO A 23 -11.72 9.82 -7.90
CA PRO A 23 -10.71 9.06 -8.61
C PRO A 23 -9.37 9.14 -7.84
N ILE A 24 -8.72 7.99 -7.66
CA ILE A 24 -7.42 7.89 -7.01
C ILE A 24 -6.35 7.57 -8.06
N ALA A 25 -5.32 8.41 -8.10
CA ALA A 25 -4.21 8.32 -9.05
C ALA A 25 -3.00 7.53 -8.51
N GLY A 26 -2.94 7.30 -7.19
CA GLY A 26 -1.86 6.59 -6.52
C GLY A 26 -2.16 6.41 -5.04
N VAL A 27 -1.38 5.57 -4.36
CA VAL A 27 -1.50 5.33 -2.92
C VAL A 27 -0.12 5.26 -2.28
N THR A 28 0.05 5.91 -1.13
CA THR A 28 1.29 5.86 -0.35
C THR A 28 1.02 6.07 1.14
N ALA A 29 1.92 5.55 1.97
CA ALA A 29 2.00 5.89 3.40
C ALA A 29 3.18 6.81 3.73
N ASP A 30 3.96 7.22 2.73
CA ASP A 30 5.03 8.21 2.88
C ASP A 30 4.52 9.55 2.33
N SER A 31 4.24 10.50 3.22
CA SER A 31 3.78 11.85 2.87
C SER A 31 4.74 12.54 1.89
N ARG A 32 6.04 12.20 1.96
CA ARG A 32 7.08 12.77 1.09
C ARG A 32 7.07 12.20 -0.33
N LYS A 33 6.21 11.24 -0.63
CA LYS A 33 6.02 10.66 -1.97
C LYS A 33 4.65 10.96 -2.57
N VAL A 34 3.79 11.68 -1.85
CA VAL A 34 2.47 12.05 -2.36
C VAL A 34 2.62 12.94 -3.59
N GLU A 35 1.80 12.66 -4.59
CA GLU A 35 1.57 13.50 -5.77
C GLU A 35 0.08 13.84 -5.88
N THR A 36 -0.26 14.74 -6.82
CA THR A 36 -1.64 15.19 -7.02
C THR A 36 -2.58 14.04 -7.34
N GLY A 37 -3.71 13.97 -6.61
CA GLY A 37 -4.74 12.95 -6.80
C GLY A 37 -4.47 11.63 -6.08
N TRP A 38 -3.43 11.56 -5.25
CA TRP A 38 -3.11 10.33 -4.50
C TRP A 38 -3.93 10.21 -3.21
N ALA A 39 -4.06 8.98 -2.73
CA ALA A 39 -4.52 8.65 -1.40
C ALA A 39 -3.31 8.50 -0.46
N PHE A 40 -3.38 9.14 0.71
CA PHE A 40 -2.40 9.00 1.77
C PHE A 40 -2.96 8.11 2.89
N VAL A 41 -2.22 7.08 3.30
CA VAL A 41 -2.58 6.21 4.41
C VAL A 41 -1.72 6.54 5.63
N ALA A 42 -2.34 7.13 6.65
CA ALA A 42 -1.69 7.48 7.91
C ALA A 42 -1.48 6.22 8.76
N LEU A 43 -0.28 5.65 8.68
CA LEU A 43 0.12 4.51 9.50
C LEU A 43 0.56 4.97 10.89
N ARG A 44 0.08 4.30 11.94
CA ARG A 44 0.72 4.39 13.26
C ARG A 44 2.01 3.56 13.24
N GLY A 45 3.15 4.26 13.25
CA GLY A 45 4.47 3.63 13.25
C GLY A 45 5.02 3.42 14.67
N PHE A 46 6.09 2.63 14.76
CA PHE A 46 6.84 2.43 16.00
C PHE A 46 7.71 3.65 16.37
N HIS A 47 8.20 4.39 15.36
CA HIS A 47 9.10 5.54 15.55
C HIS A 47 8.40 6.89 15.31
N SER A 48 7.37 6.92 14.46
CA SER A 48 6.62 8.13 14.14
C SER A 48 5.16 7.80 13.82
N ASP A 49 4.27 8.73 14.16
CA ASP A 49 2.85 8.63 13.87
C ASP A 49 2.53 9.31 12.53
N GLY A 50 2.09 8.53 11.54
CA GLY A 50 1.71 9.01 10.21
C GLY A 50 0.62 10.08 10.22
N HIS A 51 -0.20 10.14 11.27
CA HIS A 51 -1.25 11.14 11.42
C HIS A 51 -0.69 12.56 11.49
N GLN A 52 0.54 12.73 11.98
CA GLN A 52 1.21 14.02 12.07
C GLN A 52 1.54 14.62 10.69
N PHE A 53 1.58 13.78 9.64
CA PHE A 53 1.94 14.19 8.28
C PHE A 53 0.74 14.32 7.33
N ILE A 54 -0.48 14.27 7.85
CA ILE A 54 -1.71 14.39 7.04
C ILE A 54 -1.75 15.74 6.31
N LEU A 55 -1.48 16.85 7.02
CA LEU A 55 -1.48 18.18 6.40
C LEU A 55 -0.43 18.30 5.29
N GLN A 56 0.77 17.77 5.53
CA GLN A 56 1.84 17.73 4.53
C GLN A 56 1.43 16.91 3.29
N ALA A 57 0.75 15.77 3.47
CA ALA A 57 0.24 14.99 2.36
C ALA A 57 -0.80 15.78 1.55
N ILE A 58 -1.70 16.50 2.21
CA ILE A 58 -2.72 17.33 1.57
C ILE A 58 -2.09 18.48 0.79
N GLU A 59 -1.11 19.18 1.37
CA GLU A 59 -0.36 20.26 0.70
C GLU A 59 0.31 19.78 -0.61
N ARG A 60 0.67 18.50 -0.68
CA ARG A 60 1.24 17.87 -1.89
C ARG A 60 0.21 17.37 -2.88
N GLY A 61 -1.08 17.45 -2.55
CA GLY A 61 -2.18 17.10 -3.43
C GLY A 61 -2.85 15.76 -3.12
N ALA A 62 -2.72 15.23 -1.90
CA ALA A 62 -3.56 14.11 -1.47
C ALA A 62 -5.04 14.52 -1.49
N VAL A 63 -5.86 13.74 -2.19
CA VAL A 63 -7.33 13.96 -2.29
C VAL A 63 -8.11 13.06 -1.35
N ALA A 64 -7.44 12.05 -0.77
CA ALA A 64 -8.02 11.15 0.21
C ALA A 64 -6.99 10.84 1.31
N VAL A 65 -7.46 10.74 2.55
CA VAL A 65 -6.68 10.36 3.72
C VAL A 65 -7.37 9.20 4.41
N ILE A 66 -6.64 8.11 4.62
CA ILE A 66 -7.09 6.91 5.33
C ILE A 66 -6.36 6.88 6.67
N LEU A 67 -7.10 6.80 7.78
CA LEU A 67 -6.53 6.95 9.11
C LEU A 67 -7.24 6.11 10.18
N GLU A 68 -6.60 5.96 11.34
CA GLU A 68 -7.13 5.23 12.50
C GLU A 68 -7.63 6.18 13.58
N GLY A 69 -8.84 5.91 14.07
CA GLY A 69 -9.51 6.74 15.08
C GLY A 69 -10.01 8.07 14.52
N THR A 70 -10.93 8.72 15.21
CA THR A 70 -11.44 10.03 14.78
C THR A 70 -10.38 11.09 15.07
N ALA A 71 -9.50 11.35 14.11
CA ALA A 71 -8.77 12.60 14.12
C ALA A 71 -9.81 13.70 13.87
N GLY A 72 -10.17 14.45 14.93
CA GLY A 72 -10.97 15.69 14.83
C GLY A 72 -10.24 16.81 14.07
N LEU A 73 -9.49 16.45 13.03
CA LEU A 73 -8.81 17.34 12.12
C LEU A 73 -9.86 17.94 11.17
N ALA A 74 -9.96 19.26 11.18
CA ALA A 74 -10.63 19.98 10.12
C ALA A 74 -9.79 19.86 8.84
N LEU A 75 -10.19 18.95 7.95
CA LEU A 75 -9.55 18.80 6.63
C LEU A 75 -10.22 19.72 5.61
N PRO A 76 -9.49 20.21 4.59
CA PRO A 76 -10.10 20.98 3.51
C PRO A 76 -11.28 20.24 2.86
N PRO A 77 -12.35 20.93 2.44
CA PRO A 77 -13.58 20.28 1.94
C PRO A 77 -13.39 19.36 0.72
N HIS A 78 -12.31 19.56 -0.03
CA HIS A 78 -12.00 18.77 -1.22
C HIS A 78 -11.28 17.44 -0.90
N VAL A 79 -10.88 17.22 0.36
CA VAL A 79 -10.18 16.00 0.81
C VAL A 79 -11.19 15.06 1.45
N SER A 80 -11.22 13.81 0.99
CA SER A 80 -11.99 12.75 1.65
C SER A 80 -11.23 12.17 2.83
N CYS A 81 -11.93 12.02 3.96
CA CYS A 81 -11.39 11.43 5.17
C CYS A 81 -12.09 10.10 5.42
N VAL A 82 -11.30 9.02 5.45
CA VAL A 82 -11.78 7.67 5.68
C VAL A 82 -11.17 7.12 6.95
N GLN A 83 -12.00 6.76 7.90
CA GLN A 83 -11.60 6.09 9.12
C GLN A 83 -11.64 4.58 8.93
N VAL A 84 -10.58 3.91 9.41
CA VAL A 84 -10.46 2.45 9.42
C VAL A 84 -10.04 1.97 10.80
N ALA A 85 -10.31 0.69 11.09
CA ALA A 85 -9.86 0.06 12.33
C ALA A 85 -8.35 -0.23 12.34
N ASP A 86 -7.75 -0.44 11.16
CA ASP A 86 -6.33 -0.77 10.98
C ASP A 86 -5.82 -0.19 9.64
N SER A 87 -5.04 0.88 9.72
CA SER A 87 -4.49 1.59 8.56
C SER A 87 -3.48 0.73 7.79
N ARG A 88 -2.78 -0.18 8.47
CA ARG A 88 -1.79 -1.06 7.82
C ARG A 88 -2.48 -2.10 6.94
N ARG A 89 -3.55 -2.70 7.44
CA ARG A 89 -4.40 -3.61 6.66
C ARG A 89 -5.10 -2.87 5.53
N ALA A 90 -5.61 -1.66 5.79
CA ALA A 90 -6.21 -0.83 4.76
C ALA A 90 -5.22 -0.52 3.62
N LEU A 91 -3.98 -0.13 3.95
CA LEU A 91 -2.93 0.10 2.95
C LEU A 91 -2.67 -1.14 2.09
N ALA A 92 -2.54 -2.31 2.70
CA ALA A 92 -2.31 -3.56 1.97
C ALA A 92 -3.47 -3.89 1.02
N HIS A 93 -4.71 -3.71 1.50
CA HIS A 93 -5.93 -3.92 0.71
C HIS A 93 -6.02 -2.96 -0.47
N ILE A 94 -5.90 -1.65 -0.20
CA ILE A 94 -5.95 -0.59 -1.22
C ILE A 94 -4.85 -0.79 -2.25
N ALA A 95 -3.61 -1.08 -1.82
CA ALA A 95 -2.50 -1.30 -2.75
C ALA A 95 -2.74 -2.53 -3.64
N ALA A 96 -3.24 -3.64 -3.07
CA ALA A 96 -3.60 -4.82 -3.85
C ALA A 96 -4.66 -4.48 -4.90
N ALA A 97 -5.73 -3.79 -4.53
CA ALA A 97 -6.78 -3.37 -5.45
C ALA A 97 -6.27 -2.39 -6.53
N PHE A 98 -5.50 -1.37 -6.12
CA PHE A 98 -4.98 -0.33 -7.02
C PHE A 98 -4.06 -0.90 -8.10
N TYR A 99 -3.20 -1.87 -7.74
CA TYR A 99 -2.29 -2.53 -8.67
C TYR A 99 -2.90 -3.78 -9.34
N GLY A 100 -4.21 -4.01 -9.22
CA GLY A 100 -4.91 -5.08 -9.94
C GLY A 100 -4.62 -6.50 -9.43
N HIS A 101 -4.41 -6.66 -8.11
CA HIS A 101 -4.13 -7.93 -7.44
C HIS A 101 -3.01 -8.74 -8.11
N PRO A 102 -1.77 -8.21 -8.18
CA PRO A 102 -0.68 -8.83 -8.94
C PRO A 102 -0.36 -10.27 -8.47
N SER A 103 -0.60 -10.58 -7.19
CA SER A 103 -0.44 -11.93 -6.63
C SER A 103 -1.34 -12.99 -7.25
N HIS A 104 -2.42 -12.62 -7.96
CA HIS A 104 -3.26 -13.57 -8.70
C HIS A 104 -2.65 -13.98 -10.05
N THR A 105 -1.65 -13.24 -10.52
CA THR A 105 -1.01 -13.46 -11.83
C THR A 105 0.39 -14.08 -11.74
N VAL A 106 0.93 -14.20 -10.52
CA VAL A 106 2.26 -14.76 -10.27
C VAL A 106 2.19 -15.89 -9.25
N ALA A 107 2.97 -16.95 -9.47
CA ALA A 107 3.16 -17.99 -8.46
C ALA A 107 4.08 -17.46 -7.35
N LEU A 108 3.50 -17.14 -6.19
CA LEU A 108 4.23 -16.58 -5.05
C LEU A 108 4.71 -17.68 -4.09
N ILE A 109 6.03 -17.75 -3.87
CA ILE A 109 6.65 -18.67 -2.90
C ILE A 109 7.17 -17.86 -1.70
N GLY A 110 6.57 -18.06 -0.53
CA GLY A 110 7.00 -17.43 0.72
C GLY A 110 8.00 -18.30 1.49
N VAL A 111 9.20 -17.79 1.74
CA VAL A 111 10.23 -18.46 2.56
C VAL A 111 10.40 -17.73 3.89
N THR A 112 10.05 -18.39 4.99
CA THR A 112 10.19 -17.88 6.36
C THR A 112 11.10 -18.77 7.20
N GLY A 113 11.58 -18.25 8.34
CA GLY A 113 12.46 -18.96 9.27
C GLY A 113 13.55 -18.05 9.84
N THR A 114 14.11 -18.42 11.00
CA THR A 114 15.17 -17.64 11.67
C THR A 114 16.41 -17.52 10.77
N ASN A 115 16.82 -18.63 10.16
CA ASN A 115 18.00 -18.74 9.31
C ASN A 115 17.66 -19.38 7.95
N GLY A 116 18.55 -19.25 6.97
CA GLY A 116 18.46 -19.95 5.69
C GLY A 116 17.49 -19.37 4.66
N LYS A 117 16.65 -18.38 5.00
CA LYS A 117 15.69 -17.75 4.06
C LYS A 117 16.33 -17.36 2.73
N THR A 118 17.42 -16.61 2.78
CA THR A 118 18.14 -16.14 1.59
C THR A 118 18.75 -17.30 0.81
N THR A 119 19.38 -18.27 1.47
CA THR A 119 19.97 -19.43 0.79
C THR A 119 18.88 -20.24 0.08
N SER A 120 17.76 -20.49 0.75
CA SER A 120 16.63 -21.22 0.19
C SER A 120 16.00 -20.50 -1.01
N THR A 121 15.82 -19.17 -0.96
CA THR A 121 15.26 -18.44 -2.11
C THR A 121 16.18 -18.53 -3.34
N TYR A 122 17.50 -18.54 -3.15
CA TYR A 122 18.47 -18.68 -4.25
C TYR A 122 18.45 -20.10 -4.85
N LEU A 123 18.35 -21.13 -4.01
CA LEU A 123 18.23 -22.51 -4.51
C LEU A 123 16.93 -22.71 -5.30
N ILE A 124 15.82 -22.17 -4.80
CA ILE A 124 14.52 -22.21 -5.49
C ILE A 124 14.60 -21.46 -6.84
N GLU A 125 15.18 -20.26 -6.85
CA GLU A 125 15.39 -19.46 -8.07
C GLU A 125 16.20 -20.24 -9.11
N ALA A 126 17.33 -20.84 -8.72
CA ALA A 126 18.18 -21.62 -9.61
C ALA A 126 17.46 -22.86 -10.18
N MET A 127 16.69 -23.58 -9.35
CA MET A 127 15.90 -24.72 -9.79
C MET A 127 14.82 -24.32 -10.81
N LEU A 128 14.12 -23.20 -10.57
CA LEU A 128 13.10 -22.69 -11.49
C LEU A 128 13.71 -22.23 -12.82
N GLN A 129 14.85 -21.52 -12.78
CA GLN A 129 15.58 -21.10 -13.99
C GLN A 129 16.07 -22.31 -14.80
N ALA A 130 16.62 -23.33 -14.14
CA ALA A 130 17.05 -24.57 -14.80
C ALA A 130 15.90 -25.32 -15.49
N ASN A 131 14.65 -25.06 -15.10
CA ASN A 131 13.45 -25.61 -15.73
C ASN A 131 12.75 -24.62 -16.69
N GLY A 132 13.43 -23.55 -17.11
CA GLY A 132 12.94 -22.62 -18.13
C GLY A 132 11.95 -21.57 -17.63
N PHE A 133 11.74 -21.44 -16.31
CA PHE A 133 10.93 -20.36 -15.75
C PHE A 133 11.73 -19.07 -15.59
N THR A 134 11.01 -17.94 -15.45
CA THR A 134 11.60 -16.62 -15.19
C THR A 134 11.24 -16.13 -13.78
N PRO A 135 11.82 -16.72 -12.72
CA PRO A 135 11.54 -16.32 -11.34
C PRO A 135 12.09 -14.92 -11.03
N GLY A 136 11.45 -14.26 -10.06
CA GLY A 136 12.01 -13.09 -9.38
C GLY A 136 12.15 -13.36 -7.89
N VAL A 137 13.14 -12.74 -7.26
CA VAL A 137 13.43 -12.87 -5.82
C VAL A 137 13.36 -11.51 -5.16
N VAL A 138 12.61 -11.41 -4.06
CA VAL A 138 12.57 -10.24 -3.18
C VAL A 138 13.03 -10.67 -1.79
N GLY A 139 14.08 -10.05 -1.24
CA GLY A 139 14.65 -10.42 0.05
C GLY A 139 15.29 -9.25 0.80
N THR A 140 16.08 -9.54 1.84
CA THR A 140 16.63 -8.62 2.87
C THR A 140 17.55 -7.48 2.36
N GLY A 141 17.56 -7.18 1.07
CA GLY A 141 18.36 -6.10 0.49
C GLY A 141 18.50 -6.17 -1.03
N SER A 142 17.86 -7.14 -1.68
CA SER A 142 17.85 -7.24 -3.14
C SER A 142 16.47 -7.60 -3.65
N TYR A 143 16.12 -7.02 -4.78
CA TYR A 143 15.08 -7.47 -5.67
C TYR A 143 15.77 -7.88 -6.97
N ARG A 144 15.46 -9.07 -7.49
CA ARG A 144 15.93 -9.56 -8.77
C ARG A 144 14.76 -10.01 -9.60
N TYR A 145 14.67 -9.59 -10.85
CA TYR A 145 13.63 -10.04 -11.78
C TYR A 145 14.05 -9.75 -13.22
N ALA A 146 13.64 -10.60 -14.17
CA ALA A 146 13.88 -10.40 -15.61
C ALA A 146 15.34 -10.02 -15.97
N SER A 147 16.32 -10.75 -15.39
CA SER A 147 17.75 -10.55 -15.62
C SER A 147 18.34 -9.24 -15.06
N ARG A 148 17.69 -8.59 -14.09
CA ARG A 148 18.19 -7.42 -13.35
C ARG A 148 18.11 -7.63 -11.84
#